data_AF-A0A522FCL2-F1
#
_entry.id   AF-A0A522FCL2-F1
#
_cell.length_a   1.000
_cell.length_b   1.000
_cell.length_c   1.000
_cell.angle_alpha   90.00
_cell.angle_beta   90.00
_cell.angle_gamma   90.00
#
_symmetry.space_group_name_H-M   'P 1'
#
loop_
_entity.id
_entity.type
_entity.pdbx_description
1 polymer ?
#
loop_
_entity_poly.entity_id
_entity_poly.type
_entity_poly.pdbx_seq_one_letter_code
_entity_poly.pdbx_strand_id
1 'polypeptide(L)'
;MVQLLQRFKLIFILLILPFSISFANAPLNFPAAKKIASELFSEHRVTLYCGCKYDTENKVDLASCNMQSAIPIERANRIEWEHMMPAENFGRYHRCWTEKLCMDDNTGKEYRGRKCCEKIDEEFRKKEAELYNLWPAVGAVNQARSNYEFAILPNKRGYYGCEFDVDREKKLAEPPDRAKGIVARANLFMADKYNIEMSKEQRKLLKEWNKKFPPGYWELEWAENVAYVVGYTNPYIQEHAVA
;
A
#
# COMPACT_ATOMS: atom_id res chain seq x y z
N MET A 1 -17.95 73.48 30.11
CA MET A 1 -17.06 73.65 28.95
C MET A 1 -16.05 72.50 28.99
N VAL A 2 -16.16 71.52 28.07
CA VAL A 2 -15.10 70.56 27.65
C VAL A 2 -14.77 69.46 28.72
N GLN A 3 -14.77 68.14 28.51
CA GLN A 3 -14.67 67.29 27.31
C GLN A 3 -15.21 65.86 27.57
N LEU A 4 -15.72 65.26 26.49
CA LEU A 4 -16.01 63.85 26.25
C LEU A 4 -14.93 62.89 26.81
N LEU A 5 -15.37 61.82 27.47
CA LEU A 5 -14.66 60.53 27.45
C LEU A 5 -15.68 59.41 27.21
N GLN A 6 -15.93 59.15 25.93
CA GLN A 6 -16.60 57.93 25.46
C GLN A 6 -15.77 56.73 25.90
N ARG A 7 -16.30 55.94 26.84
CA ARG A 7 -15.74 54.62 27.16
C ARG A 7 -16.02 53.68 25.99
N PHE A 8 -15.03 53.49 25.12
CA PHE A 8 -15.03 52.42 24.13
C PHE A 8 -15.17 51.07 24.86
N LYS A 9 -16.34 50.44 24.77
CA LYS A 9 -16.48 49.02 25.08
C LYS A 9 -15.77 48.26 23.95
N LEU A 10 -14.53 47.83 24.17
CA LEU A 10 -13.94 46.78 23.33
C LEU A 10 -14.77 45.51 23.54
N ILE A 11 -15.67 45.23 22.60
CA ILE A 11 -16.30 43.92 22.47
C ILE A 11 -15.23 43.02 21.87
N PHE A 12 -14.58 42.20 22.70
CA PHE A 12 -13.68 41.15 22.26
C PHE A 12 -14.55 40.05 21.64
N ILE A 13 -14.78 40.12 20.33
CA ILE A 13 -15.40 39.03 19.58
C ILE A 13 -14.36 37.92 19.52
N LEU A 14 -14.49 36.94 20.41
CA LEU A 14 -13.75 35.69 20.36
C LEU A 14 -14.19 34.98 19.06
N LEU A 15 -13.39 35.08 18.00
CA LEU A 15 -13.53 34.28 16.79
C LEU A 15 -13.34 32.81 17.19
N ILE A 16 -14.44 32.13 17.50
CA ILE A 16 -14.49 30.68 17.59
C ILE A 16 -14.28 30.19 16.16
N LEU A 17 -13.02 29.96 15.80
CA LEU A 17 -12.68 29.25 14.57
C LEU A 17 -13.39 27.88 14.65
N PRO A 18 -14.25 27.53 13.68
CA PRO A 18 -14.84 26.22 13.66
C PRO A 18 -13.70 25.22 13.52
N PHE A 19 -13.41 24.48 14.59
CA PHE A 19 -12.50 23.37 14.54
C PHE A 19 -13.21 22.29 13.74
N SER A 20 -12.91 22.21 12.43
CA SER A 20 -13.39 21.12 11.59
C SER A 20 -12.81 19.83 12.15
N ILE A 21 -13.64 19.06 12.87
CA ILE A 21 -13.29 17.72 13.30
C ILE A 21 -13.28 16.87 12.03
N SER A 22 -12.12 16.75 11.39
CA SER A 22 -11.90 15.76 10.34
C SER A 22 -11.88 14.38 10.99
N PHE A 23 -12.96 13.62 10.81
CA PHE A 23 -12.97 12.21 11.19
C PHE A 23 -12.07 11.43 10.23
N ALA A 24 -11.15 10.63 10.79
CA ALA A 24 -10.44 9.63 10.03
C ALA A 24 -11.45 8.66 9.40
N ASN A 25 -11.32 8.41 8.10
CA ASN A 25 -12.22 7.56 7.34
C ASN A 25 -11.37 6.60 6.51
N ALA A 26 -11.03 5.45 7.11
CA ALA A 26 -10.38 4.37 6.38
C ALA A 26 -11.23 3.99 5.15
N PRO A 27 -10.61 3.75 3.97
CA PRO A 27 -11.34 3.43 2.75
C PRO A 27 -12.18 2.16 2.91
N LEU A 28 -13.42 2.21 2.42
CA LEU A 28 -14.37 1.11 2.56
C LEU A 28 -14.10 -0.08 1.62
N ASN A 29 -13.36 0.15 0.54
CA ASN A 29 -13.07 -0.84 -0.49
C ASN A 29 -11.82 -0.46 -1.31
N PHE A 30 -11.33 -1.40 -2.11
CA PHE A 30 -10.12 -1.20 -2.90
C PHE A 30 -10.19 -0.04 -3.92
N PRO A 31 -11.30 0.18 -4.66
CA PRO A 31 -11.45 1.38 -5.50
C PRO A 31 -11.26 2.70 -4.74
N ALA A 32 -11.87 2.84 -3.56
CA ALA A 32 -11.69 4.01 -2.71
C ALA A 32 -10.24 4.13 -2.21
N ALA A 33 -9.63 3.01 -1.79
CA ALA A 33 -8.25 2.97 -1.34
C ALA A 33 -7.27 3.42 -2.43
N LYS A 34 -7.45 2.98 -3.69
CA LYS A 34 -6.62 3.41 -4.83
C LYS A 34 -6.71 4.91 -5.09
N LYS A 35 -7.89 5.52 -4.93
CA LYS A 35 -8.05 6.96 -5.10
C LYS A 35 -7.24 7.71 -4.05
N ILE A 36 -7.40 7.33 -2.78
CA ILE A 36 -6.64 7.93 -1.67
C ILE A 36 -5.14 7.69 -1.85
N ALA A 37 -4.74 6.47 -2.20
CA ALA A 37 -3.33 6.16 -2.42
C ALA A 37 -2.74 7.01 -3.56
N SER A 38 -3.48 7.25 -4.63
CA SER A 38 -3.05 8.15 -5.71
C SER A 38 -2.80 9.59 -5.24
N GLU A 39 -3.60 10.08 -4.29
CA GLU A 39 -3.43 11.39 -3.66
C GLU A 39 -2.21 11.40 -2.73
N LEU A 40 -2.04 10.35 -1.90
CA LEU A 40 -0.90 10.18 -0.99
C LEU A 40 0.45 10.15 -1.72
N PHE A 41 0.50 9.57 -2.92
CA PHE A 41 1.74 9.49 -3.73
C PHE A 41 1.89 10.65 -4.72
N SER A 42 1.04 11.68 -4.65
CA SER A 42 1.04 12.78 -5.62
C SER A 42 2.34 13.58 -5.65
N GLU A 43 3.04 13.71 -4.53
CA GLU A 43 4.34 14.41 -4.45
C GLU A 43 5.54 13.45 -4.58
N HIS A 44 5.31 12.14 -4.63
CA HIS A 44 6.35 11.12 -4.74
C HIS A 44 5.94 9.96 -5.64
N ARG A 45 5.84 10.22 -6.94
CA ARG A 45 5.47 9.21 -7.94
C ARG A 45 6.63 8.29 -8.30
N VAL A 46 6.99 7.38 -7.40
CA VAL A 46 8.08 6.39 -7.56
C VAL A 46 7.60 4.98 -7.20
N THR A 47 7.82 4.03 -8.11
CA THR A 47 7.38 2.63 -7.92
C THR A 47 8.20 1.87 -6.87
N LEU A 48 7.54 0.97 -6.14
CA LEU A 48 8.07 0.20 -5.01
C LEU A 48 9.38 -0.51 -5.34
N TYR A 49 9.31 -1.45 -6.29
CA TYR A 49 10.41 -2.38 -6.54
C TYR A 49 11.49 -1.71 -7.40
N CYS A 50 11.09 -1.10 -8.50
CA CYS A 50 12.05 -0.68 -9.54
C CYS A 50 12.43 0.80 -9.46
N GLY A 51 11.72 1.59 -8.66
CA GLY A 51 11.97 3.03 -8.52
C GLY A 51 11.77 3.82 -9.81
N CYS A 52 10.97 3.29 -10.73
CA CYS A 52 10.55 4.03 -11.92
C CYS A 52 9.64 5.18 -11.50
N LYS A 53 9.88 6.35 -12.07
CA LYS A 53 8.95 7.47 -12.01
C LYS A 53 7.69 7.16 -12.81
N TYR A 54 6.58 7.77 -12.45
CA TYR A 54 5.35 7.72 -13.23
C TYR A 54 4.62 9.06 -13.18
N ASP A 55 3.73 9.30 -14.15
CA ASP A 55 3.00 10.56 -14.28
C ASP A 55 1.60 10.53 -13.62
N THR A 56 0.88 11.64 -13.73
CA THR A 56 -0.50 11.78 -13.22
C THR A 56 -1.52 10.87 -13.91
N GLU A 57 -1.18 10.35 -15.10
CA GLU A 57 -2.00 9.40 -15.86
C GLU A 57 -1.60 7.95 -15.55
N ASN A 58 -0.78 7.73 -14.51
CA ASN A 58 -0.27 6.44 -14.09
C ASN A 58 0.66 5.76 -15.12
N LYS A 59 1.18 6.50 -16.09
CA LYS A 59 2.13 5.99 -17.09
C LYS A 59 3.53 5.95 -16.51
N VAL A 60 4.21 4.82 -16.69
CA VAL A 60 5.56 4.59 -16.14
C VAL A 60 6.61 5.13 -17.11
N ASP A 61 7.56 5.92 -16.58
CA ASP A 61 8.81 6.24 -17.26
C ASP A 61 9.82 5.11 -17.01
N LEU A 62 9.83 4.12 -17.91
CA LEU A 62 10.74 2.97 -17.83
C LEU A 62 12.22 3.37 -17.96
N ALA A 63 12.53 4.53 -18.57
CA ALA A 63 13.89 4.98 -18.70
C ALA A 63 14.48 5.51 -17.39
N SER A 64 13.63 6.07 -16.52
CA SER A 64 14.04 6.57 -15.20
C SER A 64 14.62 5.51 -14.24
N CYS A 65 14.47 4.23 -14.56
CA CYS A 65 14.82 3.10 -13.71
C CYS A 65 15.52 1.94 -14.45
N ASN A 66 16.09 2.20 -15.63
CA ASN A 66 16.77 1.18 -16.46
C ASN A 66 15.88 0.02 -16.93
N MET A 67 14.56 0.23 -17.03
CA MET A 67 13.61 -0.78 -17.48
C MET A 67 13.21 -0.64 -18.96
N GLN A 68 14.00 0.04 -19.80
CA GLN A 68 13.64 0.30 -21.20
C GLN A 68 13.42 -1.00 -22.01
N SER A 69 14.06 -2.11 -21.62
CA SER A 69 13.85 -3.41 -22.26
C SER A 69 12.43 -3.97 -22.07
N ALA A 70 11.64 -3.43 -21.12
CA ALA A 70 10.25 -3.80 -20.89
C ALA A 70 9.25 -3.00 -21.74
N ILE A 71 9.68 -2.05 -22.58
CA ILE A 71 8.79 -1.20 -23.41
C ILE A 71 7.75 -2.02 -24.20
N PRO A 72 8.08 -3.15 -24.86
CA PRO A 72 7.11 -3.95 -25.61
C PRO A 72 6.02 -4.62 -24.74
N ILE A 73 6.20 -4.64 -23.42
CA ILE A 73 5.26 -5.26 -22.49
C ILE A 73 4.22 -4.21 -22.10
N GLU A 74 3.01 -4.33 -22.63
CA GLU A 74 1.93 -3.36 -22.40
C GLU A 74 1.74 -3.02 -20.90
N ARG A 75 1.74 -4.05 -20.05
CA ARG A 75 1.57 -3.91 -18.59
C ARG A 75 2.74 -3.19 -17.90
N ALA A 76 3.92 -3.10 -18.51
CA ALA A 76 5.06 -2.35 -17.97
C ALA A 76 4.89 -0.83 -18.09
N ASN A 77 4.03 -0.37 -19.00
CA ASN A 77 3.87 1.06 -19.31
C ASN A 77 2.92 1.79 -18.33
N ARG A 78 2.40 1.10 -17.31
CA ARG A 78 1.51 1.67 -16.30
C ARG A 78 1.84 1.16 -14.91
N ILE A 79 1.53 1.95 -13.89
CA ILE A 79 1.56 1.46 -12.53
C ILE A 79 0.33 0.59 -12.26
N GLU A 80 0.49 -0.33 -11.33
CA GLU A 80 -0.58 -1.03 -10.67
C GLU A 80 -0.34 -0.95 -9.17
N TRP A 81 -1.43 -0.82 -8.41
CA TRP A 81 -1.35 -0.77 -6.94
C TRP A 81 -1.05 -2.17 -6.41
N GLU A 82 0.16 -2.33 -5.88
CA GLU A 82 0.65 -3.56 -5.30
C GLU A 82 0.10 -3.76 -3.89
N HIS A 83 -0.43 -4.96 -3.65
CA HIS A 83 -0.73 -5.47 -2.32
C HIS A 83 0.55 -6.13 -1.76
N MET A 84 1.33 -5.39 -0.96
CA MET A 84 2.63 -5.85 -0.44
C MET A 84 2.55 -7.15 0.36
N MET A 85 1.45 -7.39 1.07
CA MET A 85 0.92 -8.70 1.41
C MET A 85 -0.15 -9.05 0.38
N PRO A 86 0.00 -10.13 -0.42
CA PRO A 86 -0.96 -10.44 -1.49
C PRO A 86 -2.37 -10.68 -0.96
N ALA A 87 -3.38 -10.37 -1.79
CA ALA A 87 -4.78 -10.56 -1.41
C ALA A 87 -5.14 -12.01 -1.05
N GLU A 88 -4.43 -12.98 -1.60
CA GLU A 88 -4.63 -14.39 -1.24
C GLU A 88 -4.24 -14.69 0.21
N ASN A 89 -3.19 -14.07 0.75
CA ASN A 89 -2.72 -14.35 2.11
C ASN A 89 -3.78 -13.98 3.15
N PHE A 90 -4.47 -12.87 2.94
CA PHE A 90 -5.56 -12.44 3.82
C PHE A 90 -6.96 -12.89 3.36
N GLY A 91 -7.06 -13.38 2.13
CA GLY A 91 -8.31 -13.79 1.48
C GLY A 91 -8.65 -15.27 1.63
N ARG A 92 -7.66 -16.16 1.58
CA ARG A 92 -7.85 -17.63 1.48
C ARG A 92 -8.62 -18.28 2.64
N TYR A 93 -8.73 -17.57 3.76
CA TYR A 93 -9.45 -18.03 4.96
C TYR A 93 -10.94 -17.65 4.96
N HIS A 94 -11.36 -16.77 4.05
CA HIS A 94 -12.75 -16.35 3.94
C HIS A 94 -13.55 -17.33 3.09
N ARG A 95 -14.80 -17.60 3.49
CA ARG A 95 -15.67 -18.53 2.76
C ARG A 95 -15.94 -18.08 1.32
N CYS A 96 -16.08 -16.78 1.06
CA CYS A 96 -16.22 -16.23 -0.29
C CYS A 96 -15.04 -16.59 -1.22
N TRP A 97 -13.86 -16.89 -0.65
CA TRP A 97 -12.67 -17.25 -1.41
C TRP A 97 -12.70 -18.72 -1.82
N THR A 98 -13.14 -19.59 -0.92
CA THR A 98 -13.08 -21.05 -1.06
C THR A 98 -14.37 -21.68 -1.56
N GLU A 99 -15.52 -21.10 -1.24
CA GLU A 99 -16.87 -21.57 -1.59
C GLU A 99 -17.50 -20.69 -2.68
N LYS A 100 -18.34 -21.28 -3.53
CA LYS A 100 -19.05 -20.57 -4.60
C LYS A 100 -20.29 -19.87 -4.05
N LEU A 101 -20.08 -18.75 -3.37
CA LEU A 101 -21.16 -17.99 -2.70
C LEU A 101 -21.74 -16.87 -3.57
N CYS A 102 -21.13 -16.57 -4.71
CA CYS A 102 -21.57 -15.52 -5.61
C CYS A 102 -22.07 -16.10 -6.92
N MET A 103 -23.02 -15.41 -7.55
CA MET A 103 -23.54 -15.74 -8.87
C MET A 103 -23.26 -14.58 -9.83
N ASP A 104 -22.82 -14.91 -11.05
CA ASP A 104 -22.65 -13.96 -12.13
C ASP A 104 -24.02 -13.63 -12.73
N ASP A 105 -24.40 -12.35 -12.68
CA ASP A 105 -25.77 -11.92 -13.01
C ASP A 105 -26.09 -12.08 -14.51
N ASN A 106 -25.09 -12.21 -15.39
CA ASN A 106 -25.28 -12.37 -16.83
C ASN A 106 -25.33 -13.84 -17.27
N THR A 107 -24.50 -14.67 -16.65
CA THR A 107 -24.31 -16.07 -17.05
C THR A 107 -25.00 -17.06 -16.12
N GLY A 108 -25.46 -16.61 -14.94
CA GLY A 108 -25.98 -17.48 -13.87
C GLY A 108 -24.92 -18.38 -13.24
N LYS A 109 -23.64 -18.21 -13.62
CA LYS A 109 -22.56 -19.09 -13.17
C LYS A 109 -22.13 -18.72 -11.75
N GLU A 110 -22.15 -19.70 -10.86
CA GLU A 110 -21.60 -19.53 -9.52
C GLU A 110 -20.06 -19.38 -9.55
N TYR A 111 -19.53 -18.49 -8.73
CA TYR A 111 -18.11 -18.22 -8.61
C TYR A 111 -17.66 -17.94 -7.18
N ARG A 112 -16.34 -18.03 -6.98
CA ARG A 112 -15.62 -17.83 -5.71
C ARG A 112 -14.36 -17.00 -5.94
N GLY A 113 -13.60 -16.74 -4.88
CA GLY A 113 -12.31 -16.06 -4.93
C GLY A 113 -12.44 -14.56 -4.70
N ARG A 114 -11.37 -13.82 -4.96
CA ARG A 114 -11.25 -12.37 -4.71
C ARG A 114 -12.49 -11.57 -5.15
N LYS A 115 -12.95 -11.75 -6.40
CA LYS A 115 -14.14 -11.05 -6.92
C LYS A 115 -15.41 -11.29 -6.09
N CYS A 116 -15.58 -12.51 -5.57
CA CYS A 116 -16.71 -12.82 -4.71
C CYS A 116 -16.55 -12.14 -3.35
N CYS A 117 -15.35 -12.20 -2.76
CA CYS A 117 -15.06 -11.53 -1.50
C CYS A 117 -15.22 -10.00 -1.57
N GLU A 118 -14.77 -9.37 -2.64
CA GLU A 118 -15.02 -7.96 -2.92
C GLU A 118 -16.52 -7.64 -2.87
N LYS A 119 -17.38 -8.52 -3.42
CA LYS A 119 -18.84 -8.34 -3.47
C LYS A 119 -19.50 -8.52 -2.10
N ILE A 120 -19.18 -9.59 -1.36
CA ILE A 120 -20.02 -10.02 -0.21
C ILE A 120 -19.34 -9.94 1.15
N ASP A 121 -18.03 -9.79 1.22
CA ASP A 121 -17.28 -9.90 2.47
C ASP A 121 -16.68 -8.55 2.91
N GLU A 122 -17.29 -7.95 3.93
CA GLU A 122 -16.86 -6.64 4.45
C GLU A 122 -15.48 -6.69 5.09
N GLU A 123 -15.16 -7.77 5.81
CA GLU A 123 -13.86 -7.91 6.47
C GLU A 123 -12.74 -8.12 5.45
N PHE A 124 -13.01 -8.85 4.37
CA PHE A 124 -12.10 -8.90 3.22
C PHE A 124 -11.87 -7.52 2.61
N ARG A 125 -12.94 -6.76 2.33
CA ARG A 125 -12.82 -5.42 1.73
C ARG A 125 -12.00 -4.47 2.60
N LYS A 126 -12.16 -4.52 3.93
CA LYS A 126 -11.35 -3.73 4.87
C LYS A 126 -9.85 -4.08 4.77
N LYS A 127 -9.51 -5.37 4.73
CA LYS A 127 -8.11 -5.84 4.59
C LYS A 127 -7.52 -5.44 3.23
N GLU A 128 -8.31 -5.55 2.18
CA GLU A 128 -7.90 -5.19 0.82
C GLU A 128 -7.70 -3.68 0.65
N ALA A 129 -8.45 -2.87 1.37
CA ALA A 129 -8.39 -1.42 1.35
C ALA A 129 -7.30 -0.83 2.27
N GLU A 130 -6.55 -1.66 3.01
CA GLU A 130 -5.50 -1.19 3.93
C GLU A 130 -4.43 -0.39 3.19
N LEU A 131 -4.35 0.91 3.47
CA LEU A 131 -3.42 1.83 2.81
C LEU A 131 -1.97 1.49 3.12
N TYR A 132 -1.65 1.03 4.34
CA TYR A 132 -0.30 0.57 4.68
C TYR A 132 0.15 -0.66 3.87
N ASN A 133 -0.76 -1.31 3.14
CA ASN A 133 -0.48 -2.45 2.29
C ASN A 133 -0.45 -2.11 0.78
N LEU A 134 -0.62 -0.83 0.42
CA LEU A 134 -0.68 -0.37 -0.97
C LEU A 134 0.52 0.49 -1.36
N TRP A 135 1.17 0.13 -2.46
CA TRP A 135 2.27 0.92 -3.06
C TRP A 135 2.20 0.86 -4.59
N PRO A 136 2.55 1.91 -5.35
CA PRO A 136 2.63 1.82 -6.81
C PRO A 136 3.74 0.85 -7.26
N ALA A 137 3.46 -0.05 -8.20
CA ALA A 137 4.47 -0.92 -8.81
C ALA A 137 4.34 -0.90 -10.33
N VAL A 138 5.44 -1.13 -11.06
CA VAL A 138 5.37 -1.36 -12.51
C VAL A 138 4.50 -2.59 -12.76
N GLY A 139 3.45 -2.48 -13.59
CA GLY A 139 2.45 -3.55 -13.71
C GLY A 139 3.03 -4.89 -14.16
N ALA A 140 4.05 -4.91 -15.02
CA ALA A 140 4.74 -6.14 -15.40
C ALA A 140 5.50 -6.81 -14.23
N VAL A 141 6.03 -6.01 -13.30
CA VAL A 141 6.69 -6.50 -12.07
C VAL A 141 5.65 -6.98 -11.08
N ASN A 142 4.54 -6.24 -10.92
CA ASN A 142 3.39 -6.66 -10.12
C ASN A 142 2.88 -8.04 -10.57
N GLN A 143 2.74 -8.25 -11.88
CA GLN A 143 2.37 -9.54 -12.46
C GLN A 143 3.38 -10.65 -12.14
N ALA A 144 4.68 -10.36 -12.27
CA ALA A 144 5.73 -11.33 -12.01
C ALA A 144 5.81 -11.73 -10.54
N ARG A 145 5.60 -10.76 -9.63
CA ARG A 145 5.52 -10.96 -8.19
C ARG A 145 4.38 -11.90 -7.82
N SER A 146 3.21 -11.76 -8.46
CA SER A 146 2.05 -12.63 -8.19
C SER A 146 1.68 -12.63 -6.69
N ASN A 147 1.43 -13.80 -6.12
CA ASN A 147 1.22 -14.09 -4.70
C ASN A 147 2.45 -14.76 -4.06
N TYR A 148 3.64 -14.62 -4.66
CA TYR A 148 4.82 -15.34 -4.24
C TYR A 148 5.35 -14.85 -2.90
N GLU A 149 5.88 -15.77 -2.10
CA GLU A 149 6.48 -15.43 -0.81
C GLU A 149 7.80 -14.69 -1.02
N PHE A 150 8.11 -13.73 -0.15
CA PHE A 150 9.39 -13.04 -0.22
C PHE A 150 10.51 -13.92 0.33
N ALA A 151 11.63 -13.99 -0.37
CA ALA A 151 12.80 -14.75 0.04
C ALA A 151 14.10 -14.06 -0.38
N ILE A 152 15.22 -14.62 0.05
CA ILE A 152 16.54 -14.33 -0.54
C ILE A 152 16.81 -15.40 -1.59
N LEU A 153 16.97 -15.00 -2.84
CA LEU A 153 17.16 -15.87 -3.98
C LEU A 153 18.66 -15.98 -4.35
N PRO A 154 19.16 -17.19 -4.65
CA PRO A 154 20.46 -17.36 -5.26
C PRO A 154 20.42 -16.92 -6.73
N ASN A 155 21.56 -16.51 -7.30
CA ASN A 155 21.72 -16.22 -8.72
C ASN A 155 20.76 -15.15 -9.27
N LYS A 156 20.79 -13.97 -8.65
CA LYS A 156 20.03 -12.77 -9.08
C LYS A 156 20.33 -12.39 -10.53
N ARG A 157 19.28 -12.25 -11.32
CA ARG A 157 19.34 -11.84 -12.74
C ARG A 157 18.68 -10.48 -12.97
N GLY A 158 17.81 -10.07 -12.04
CA GLY A 158 16.91 -8.95 -12.23
C GLY A 158 15.77 -9.26 -13.21
N TYR A 159 14.90 -8.28 -13.38
CA TYR A 159 13.70 -8.33 -14.21
C TYR A 159 13.67 -7.11 -15.13
N TYR A 160 14.03 -7.31 -16.40
CA TYR A 160 14.10 -6.25 -17.42
C TYR A 160 14.95 -5.04 -17.03
N GLY A 161 16.05 -5.24 -16.27
CA GLY A 161 16.96 -4.18 -15.81
C GLY A 161 16.68 -3.66 -14.41
N CYS A 162 15.56 -4.06 -13.80
CA CYS A 162 15.29 -3.87 -12.38
C CYS A 162 15.90 -4.99 -11.55
N GLU A 163 16.46 -4.71 -10.36
CA GLU A 163 17.02 -5.71 -9.43
C GLU A 163 15.97 -6.62 -8.74
N PHE A 164 14.73 -6.63 -9.24
CA PHE A 164 13.69 -7.52 -8.75
C PHE A 164 13.90 -8.92 -9.33
N ASP A 165 13.84 -9.96 -8.50
CA ASP A 165 14.04 -11.34 -8.91
C ASP A 165 12.84 -12.21 -8.56
N VAL A 166 12.58 -13.22 -9.40
CA VAL A 166 11.47 -14.16 -9.23
C VAL A 166 11.91 -15.57 -9.57
N ASP A 167 11.66 -16.51 -8.65
CA ASP A 167 11.72 -17.95 -8.90
C ASP A 167 10.27 -18.46 -9.04
N ARG A 168 9.83 -18.65 -10.29
CA ARG A 168 8.46 -19.09 -10.59
C ARG A 168 8.21 -20.54 -10.20
N GLU A 169 9.24 -21.38 -10.21
CA GLU A 169 9.11 -22.79 -9.87
C GLU A 169 8.87 -22.95 -8.36
N LYS A 170 9.63 -22.21 -7.55
CA LYS A 170 9.47 -22.20 -6.09
C LYS A 170 8.43 -21.21 -5.58
N LYS A 171 7.87 -20.37 -6.46
CA LYS A 171 6.92 -19.29 -6.12
C LYS A 171 7.49 -18.33 -5.09
N LEU A 172 8.72 -17.87 -5.35
CA LEU A 172 9.44 -16.93 -4.50
C LEU A 172 9.77 -15.66 -5.27
N ALA A 173 9.81 -14.53 -4.57
CA ALA A 173 10.29 -13.26 -5.11
C ALA A 173 11.31 -12.63 -4.15
N GLU A 174 12.36 -12.02 -4.70
CA GLU A 174 13.25 -11.16 -3.93
C GLU A 174 13.12 -9.72 -4.43
N PRO A 175 12.64 -8.78 -3.60
CA PRO A 175 12.66 -7.37 -3.94
C PRO A 175 14.08 -6.80 -3.77
N PRO A 176 14.40 -5.69 -4.45
CA PRO A 176 15.66 -5.01 -4.20
C PRO A 176 15.73 -4.43 -2.78
N ASP A 177 16.95 -4.17 -2.31
CA ASP A 177 17.21 -3.76 -0.92
C ASP A 177 16.41 -2.52 -0.50
N ARG A 178 16.23 -1.54 -1.40
CA ARG A 178 15.39 -0.35 -1.19
C ARG A 178 13.93 -0.64 -0.83
N ALA A 179 13.41 -1.80 -1.23
CA ALA A 179 12.02 -2.20 -1.01
C ALA A 179 11.86 -3.21 0.13
N LYS A 180 12.94 -3.87 0.57
CA LYS A 180 12.88 -4.92 1.60
C LYS A 180 12.30 -4.45 2.93
N GLY A 181 12.71 -3.27 3.39
CA GLY A 181 12.18 -2.66 4.62
C GLY A 181 10.69 -2.35 4.50
N ILE A 182 10.29 -1.71 3.40
CA ILE A 182 8.91 -1.31 3.13
C ILE A 182 7.98 -2.53 3.14
N VAL A 183 8.32 -3.57 2.35
CA VAL A 183 7.49 -4.79 2.30
C VAL A 183 7.47 -5.54 3.63
N ALA A 184 8.58 -5.51 4.37
CA ALA A 184 8.66 -6.13 5.69
C ALA A 184 7.68 -5.48 6.68
N ARG A 185 7.72 -4.17 6.81
CA ARG A 185 6.84 -3.41 7.72
C ARG A 185 5.38 -3.54 7.33
N ALA A 186 5.06 -3.49 6.03
CA ALA A 186 3.69 -3.69 5.54
C ALA A 186 3.17 -5.10 5.86
N ASN A 187 3.97 -6.14 5.62
CA ASN A 187 3.53 -7.52 5.86
C ASN A 187 3.41 -7.85 7.35
N LEU A 188 4.35 -7.38 8.19
CA LEU A 188 4.29 -7.57 9.64
C LEU A 188 3.08 -6.84 10.23
N PHE A 189 2.83 -5.61 9.79
CA PHE A 189 1.66 -4.84 10.19
C PHE A 189 0.35 -5.54 9.82
N MET A 190 0.21 -5.96 8.55
CA MET A 190 -0.98 -6.68 8.09
C MET A 190 -1.21 -7.95 8.92
N ALA A 191 -0.14 -8.73 9.15
CA ALA A 191 -0.22 -9.97 9.90
C ALA A 191 -0.73 -9.76 11.33
N ASP A 192 -0.23 -8.74 12.03
CA ASP A 192 -0.58 -8.52 13.43
C ASP A 192 -1.92 -7.81 13.58
N LYS A 193 -2.19 -6.79 12.75
CA LYS A 193 -3.43 -6.03 12.79
C LYS A 193 -4.66 -6.89 12.48
N TYR A 194 -4.55 -7.75 11.49
CA TYR A 194 -5.66 -8.57 11.00
C TYR A 194 -5.58 -10.04 11.41
N ASN A 195 -4.64 -10.39 12.30
CA ASN A 195 -4.36 -11.75 12.76
C ASN A 195 -4.23 -12.75 11.60
N ILE A 196 -3.46 -12.38 10.57
CA ILE A 196 -3.23 -13.23 9.39
C ILE A 196 -2.06 -14.16 9.69
N GLU A 197 -2.26 -15.45 9.47
CA GLU A 197 -1.23 -16.46 9.68
C GLU A 197 -0.04 -16.25 8.73
N MET A 198 1.16 -16.42 9.28
CA MET A 198 2.42 -16.32 8.57
C MET A 198 3.38 -17.37 9.14
N SER A 199 4.14 -18.04 8.27
CA SER A 199 5.15 -19.01 8.71
C SER A 199 6.20 -18.35 9.60
N LYS A 200 6.81 -19.14 10.50
CA LYS A 200 7.85 -18.63 11.41
C LYS A 200 9.05 -18.12 10.63
N GLU A 201 9.38 -18.80 9.54
CA GLU A 201 10.47 -18.49 8.61
C GLU A 201 10.23 -17.15 7.93
N GLN A 202 9.03 -16.95 7.35
CA GLN A 202 8.68 -15.69 6.70
C GLN A 202 8.67 -14.53 7.70
N ARG A 203 8.06 -14.72 8.88
CA ARG A 203 8.04 -13.71 9.93
C ARG A 203 9.45 -13.35 10.40
N LYS A 204 10.34 -14.34 10.53
CA LYS A 204 11.74 -14.10 10.90
C LYS A 204 12.46 -13.28 9.83
N LEU A 205 12.33 -13.65 8.56
CA LEU A 205 12.92 -12.92 7.44
C LEU A 205 12.47 -11.45 7.42
N LEU A 206 11.17 -11.21 7.55
CA LEU A 206 10.63 -9.84 7.52
C LEU A 206 11.07 -9.03 8.75
N LYS A 207 11.18 -9.63 9.93
CA LYS A 207 11.76 -8.94 11.11
C LYS A 207 13.22 -8.56 10.88
N GLU A 208 14.01 -9.44 10.26
CA GLU A 208 15.40 -9.13 9.90
C GLU A 208 15.49 -8.01 8.86
N TRP A 209 14.62 -8.02 7.84
CA TRP A 209 14.56 -6.96 6.84
C TRP A 209 14.09 -5.62 7.42
N ASN A 210 13.08 -5.61 8.30
CA ASN A 210 12.63 -4.40 8.99
C ASN A 210 13.80 -3.73 9.74
N LYS A 211 14.60 -4.53 10.47
CA LYS A 211 15.76 -4.04 11.21
C LYS A 211 16.90 -3.59 10.28
N LYS A 212 17.19 -4.36 9.24
CA LYS A 212 18.33 -4.13 8.34
C LYS A 212 18.10 -2.94 7.40
N PHE A 213 16.85 -2.68 7.02
CA PHE A 213 16.46 -1.64 6.08
C PHE A 213 15.45 -0.69 6.75
N PRO A 214 15.90 0.26 7.59
CA PRO A 214 15.02 1.19 8.29
C PRO A 214 14.22 2.06 7.30
N PRO A 215 13.08 2.64 7.71
CA PRO A 215 12.29 3.50 6.83
C PRO A 215 13.09 4.74 6.42
N GLY A 216 12.99 5.08 5.13
CA GLY A 216 13.53 6.34 4.62
C GLY A 216 12.58 7.50 4.91
N TYR A 217 13.05 8.73 4.65
CA TYR A 217 12.27 9.95 4.82
C TYR A 217 10.87 9.88 4.19
N TRP A 218 10.79 9.42 2.92
CA TRP A 218 9.52 9.32 2.22
C TRP A 218 8.54 8.33 2.88
N GLU A 219 9.03 7.19 3.35
CA GLU A 219 8.14 6.20 3.99
C GLU A 219 7.58 6.73 5.31
N LEU A 220 8.36 7.51 6.05
CA LEU A 220 7.88 8.21 7.26
C LEU A 220 6.79 9.23 6.91
N GLU A 221 7.05 10.11 5.95
CA GLU A 221 6.08 11.13 5.50
C GLU A 221 4.79 10.49 4.95
N TRP A 222 4.91 9.45 4.11
CA TRP A 222 3.77 8.68 3.65
C TRP A 222 2.99 8.06 4.79
N ALA A 223 3.68 7.47 5.78
CA ALA A 223 3.04 6.81 6.92
C ALA A 223 2.29 7.78 7.83
N GLU A 224 2.79 9.00 8.01
CA GLU A 224 2.10 10.08 8.73
C GLU A 224 0.81 10.51 8.01
N ASN A 225 0.88 10.70 6.69
CA ASN A 225 -0.29 11.04 5.89
C ASN A 225 -1.33 9.90 5.84
N VAL A 226 -0.88 8.65 5.75
CA VAL A 226 -1.76 7.48 5.90
C VAL A 226 -2.44 7.52 7.28
N ALA A 227 -1.69 7.74 8.36
CA ALA A 227 -2.22 7.78 9.72
C ALA A 227 -3.30 8.86 9.89
N TYR A 228 -3.11 10.04 9.29
CA TYR A 228 -4.11 11.10 9.27
C TYR A 228 -5.41 10.65 8.59
N VAL A 229 -5.32 9.89 7.49
CA VAL A 229 -6.50 9.39 6.78
C VAL A 229 -7.22 8.28 7.55
N VAL A 230 -6.47 7.29 8.05
CA VAL A 230 -7.06 6.05 8.58
C VAL A 230 -7.27 6.06 10.09
N GLY A 231 -6.64 6.99 10.82
CA GLY A 231 -6.83 7.21 12.25
C GLY A 231 -6.00 6.30 13.15
N TYR A 232 -5.05 5.55 12.59
CA TYR A 232 -4.11 4.69 13.31
C TYR A 232 -2.79 4.64 12.56
N THR A 233 -1.77 4.18 13.25
CA THR A 233 -0.40 4.20 12.75
C THR A 233 0.12 2.78 12.53
N ASN A 234 1.17 2.65 11.72
CA ASN A 234 1.92 1.40 11.60
C ASN A 234 3.06 1.37 12.63
N PRO A 235 2.98 0.57 13.72
CA PRO A 235 4.01 0.53 14.76
C PRO A 235 5.39 0.13 14.22
N TYR A 236 5.44 -0.67 13.15
CA TYR A 236 6.69 -1.08 12.53
C TYR A 236 7.40 0.05 11.77
N ILE A 237 6.70 1.14 11.43
CA ILE A 237 7.29 2.36 10.87
C ILE A 237 7.60 3.35 12.00
N GLN A 238 6.66 3.53 12.93
CA GLN A 238 6.80 4.50 14.03
C GLN A 238 7.95 4.22 14.99
N GLU A 239 8.26 2.95 15.26
CA GLU A 239 9.37 2.57 16.14
C GLU A 239 10.73 3.14 15.68
N HIS A 240 10.86 3.48 14.39
CA HIS A 240 12.06 4.09 13.82
C HIS A 240 12.02 5.63 13.78
N ALA A 241 10.84 6.24 13.95
CA ALA A 241 10.69 7.70 13.93
C ALA A 241 11.20 8.36 15.22
N VAL A 242 11.41 7.57 16.28
CA VAL A 242 11.85 8.01 17.61
C VAL A 242 13.33 7.66 17.87
N ALA A 243 14.05 7.19 16.85
CA ALA A 243 15.45 6.73 16.93
C ALA A 243 16.45 7.75 16.39
#